data_AF-M5FNY3-F1
#
_entry.id   AF-M5FNY3-F1
#
_cell.length_a   1.000
_cell.length_b   1.000
_cell.length_c   1.000
_cell.angle_alpha   90.00
_cell.angle_beta   90.00
_cell.angle_gamma   90.00
#
_symmetry.space_group_name_H-M   'P 1'
#
loop_
_entity.id
_entity.type
_entity.pdbx_description
1 polymer ?
#
loop_
_entity_poly.entity_id
_entity_poly.type
_entity_poly.pdbx_seq_one_letter_code
_entity_poly.pdbx_strand_id
1 'polypeptide(L)'
;MADAAPRRAHIRPKHIAVANKRRASGQIVMGGAILDKAGNMVGSGMVLRAETEEEAWAVIKADHYWANNVWDKEKIIVRPFRINGLPQAQAKL
;
A
#
# COMPACT_ATOMS: atom_id res chain seq x y z
N MET A 1 -1.00 15.34 -4.98
CA MET A 1 -0.08 16.49 -5.19
C MET A 1 0.31 16.64 -6.66
N ALA A 2 0.43 17.88 -7.15
CA ALA A 2 1.09 18.16 -8.42
C ALA A 2 2.50 17.53 -8.41
N ASP A 3 2.94 16.92 -9.51
CA ASP A 3 4.25 16.27 -9.69
C ASP A 3 4.55 14.97 -8.91
N ALA A 4 3.55 14.15 -8.59
CA ALA A 4 3.79 12.82 -8.04
C ALA A 4 4.47 11.86 -9.04
N ALA A 5 4.23 12.02 -10.35
CA ALA A 5 4.67 11.05 -11.37
C ALA A 5 6.20 10.95 -11.52
N PRO A 6 6.99 12.04 -11.57
CA PRO A 6 8.45 11.95 -11.62
C PRO A 6 9.05 11.32 -10.36
N ARG A 7 8.58 11.72 -9.17
CA ARG A 7 9.02 11.13 -7.88
C ARG A 7 8.74 9.64 -7.83
N ARG A 8 7.55 9.24 -8.28
CA ARG A 8 7.16 7.83 -8.41
C ARG A 8 8.10 7.09 -9.35
N ALA A 9 8.32 7.58 -10.57
CA ALA A 9 9.18 6.92 -11.55
C ALA A 9 10.59 6.69 -10.99
N HIS A 10 11.15 7.70 -10.33
CA HIS A 10 12.48 7.61 -9.71
C HIS A 10 12.56 6.56 -8.59
N ILE A 11 11.58 6.50 -7.68
CA ILE A 11 11.66 5.65 -6.49
C ILE A 11 11.00 4.27 -6.65
N ARG A 12 10.21 4.07 -7.71
CA ARG A 12 9.43 2.84 -7.95
C ARG A 12 10.24 1.55 -7.85
N PRO A 13 11.48 1.44 -8.37
CA PRO A 13 12.25 0.21 -8.23
C PRO A 13 12.47 -0.21 -6.76
N LYS A 14 12.74 0.75 -5.87
CA LYS A 14 12.93 0.49 -4.44
C LYS A 14 11.62 0.12 -3.75
N HIS A 15 10.53 0.85 -4.06
CA HIS A 15 9.19 0.51 -3.59
C HIS A 15 8.80 -0.93 -3.96
N ILE A 16 8.95 -1.32 -5.22
CA ILE A 16 8.59 -2.66 -5.71
C ILE A 16 9.47 -3.74 -5.07
N ALA A 17 10.76 -3.49 -4.86
CA ALA A 17 11.64 -4.45 -4.19
C ALA A 17 11.18 -4.76 -2.76
N VAL A 18 10.80 -3.75 -1.97
CA VAL A 18 10.26 -3.93 -0.62
C VAL A 18 8.89 -4.60 -0.66
N ALA A 19 8.01 -4.17 -1.57
CA ALA A 19 6.68 -4.77 -1.72
C ALA A 19 6.76 -6.26 -2.09
N ASN A 20 7.69 -6.66 -2.96
CA ASN A 20 7.91 -8.06 -3.33
C ASN A 20 8.41 -8.90 -2.14
N LYS A 21 9.34 -8.37 -1.32
CA LYS A 21 9.78 -9.05 -0.09
C LYS A 21 8.62 -9.25 0.89
N ARG A 22 7.81 -8.22 1.11
CA ARG A 22 6.62 -8.28 1.99
C ARG A 22 5.53 -9.20 1.44
N ARG A 23 5.41 -9.31 0.11
CA ARG A 23 4.50 -10.28 -0.52
C ARG A 23 5.01 -11.72 -0.31
N ALA A 24 6.31 -11.95 -0.47
CA ALA A 24 6.91 -13.27 -0.23
C ALA A 24 6.77 -13.74 1.22
N SER A 25 6.79 -12.81 2.20
CA SER A 25 6.53 -13.14 3.61
C SER A 25 5.03 -13.21 3.98
N GLY A 26 4.13 -12.93 3.04
CA GLY A 26 2.68 -12.90 3.26
C GLY A 26 2.16 -11.66 3.99
N GLN A 27 3.02 -10.68 4.34
CA GLN A 27 2.61 -9.41 4.95
C GLN A 27 1.82 -8.54 3.98
N ILE A 28 2.15 -8.53 2.67
CA ILE A 28 1.30 -7.95 1.63
C ILE A 28 0.56 -9.07 0.91
N VAL A 29 -0.76 -9.09 1.05
CA VAL A 29 -1.63 -10.07 0.38
C VAL A 29 -1.79 -9.72 -1.09
N MET A 30 -2.11 -8.45 -1.38
CA MET A 30 -2.22 -7.94 -2.74
C MET A 30 -1.88 -6.44 -2.78
N GLY A 31 -1.47 -5.95 -3.94
CA GLY A 31 -1.19 -4.53 -4.14
C GLY A 31 -1.15 -4.16 -5.62
N GLY A 32 -1.57 -2.95 -5.94
CA GLY A 32 -1.70 -2.47 -7.31
C GLY A 32 -1.86 -0.95 -7.45
N ALA A 33 -1.88 -0.51 -8.69
CA ALA A 33 -2.14 0.88 -9.06
C ALA A 33 -3.65 1.14 -9.15
N ILE A 34 -4.12 2.25 -8.57
CA ILE A 34 -5.44 2.79 -8.87
C ILE A 34 -5.28 3.61 -10.14
N LEU A 35 -6.10 3.33 -11.15
CA LEU A 35 -6.03 3.96 -12.47
C LEU A 35 -7.21 4.92 -12.68
N ASP A 36 -6.97 5.99 -13.43
CA ASP A 36 -8.04 6.79 -14.02
C ASP A 36 -8.61 6.13 -15.30
N LYS A 37 -9.59 6.78 -15.92
CA LYS A 37 -10.22 6.30 -17.16
C LYS A 37 -9.26 6.21 -18.36
N ALA A 38 -8.17 6.98 -18.34
CA ALA A 38 -7.14 6.96 -19.38
C ALA A 38 -6.03 5.93 -19.08
N GLY A 39 -6.15 5.16 -17.99
CA GLY A 39 -5.16 4.17 -17.59
C GLY A 39 -3.96 4.74 -16.84
N ASN A 40 -3.97 6.03 -16.49
CA ASN A 40 -2.89 6.62 -15.71
C ASN A 40 -3.02 6.25 -14.25
N MET A 41 -1.89 5.94 -13.61
CA MET A 41 -1.87 5.68 -12.17
C MET A 41 -2.10 6.96 -11.37
N VAL A 42 -3.21 6.99 -10.64
CA VAL A 42 -3.64 8.08 -9.75
C VAL A 42 -3.53 7.75 -8.26
N GLY A 43 -3.23 6.48 -7.92
CA GLY A 43 -3.08 6.07 -6.53
C GLY A 43 -2.55 4.64 -6.39
N SER A 44 -2.55 4.14 -5.16
CA SER A 44 -2.17 2.76 -4.83
C SER A 44 -3.25 2.13 -3.96
N GLY A 45 -3.51 0.85 -4.19
CA GLY A 45 -4.33 0.03 -3.32
C GLY A 45 -3.51 -1.15 -2.83
N MET A 46 -3.66 -1.53 -1.56
CA MET A 46 -3.04 -2.72 -1.01
C MET A 46 -3.91 -3.35 0.07
N VAL A 47 -3.76 -4.66 0.23
CA VAL A 47 -4.20 -5.36 1.44
C VAL A 47 -2.98 -5.94 2.11
N LEU A 48 -2.81 -5.59 3.38
CA LEU A 48 -1.72 -6.03 4.23
C LEU A 48 -2.26 -6.83 5.42
N ARG A 49 -1.46 -7.76 5.94
CA ARG A 49 -1.68 -8.40 7.23
C ARG A 49 -1.00 -7.56 8.30
N ALA A 50 -1.77 -7.15 9.29
CA ALA A 50 -1.32 -6.46 10.49
C ALA A 50 -2.28 -6.83 11.63
N GLU A 51 -1.77 -6.91 12.85
CA GLU A 51 -2.56 -7.20 14.04
C GLU A 51 -3.33 -5.96 14.53
N THR A 52 -2.76 -4.77 14.31
CA THR A 52 -3.38 -3.49 14.70
C THR A 52 -3.30 -2.45 13.58
N GLU A 53 -4.09 -1.38 13.72
CA GLU A 53 -4.04 -0.25 12.79
C GLU A 53 -2.68 0.48 12.86
N GLU A 54 -2.05 0.55 14.03
CA GLU A 54 -0.73 1.17 14.23
C GLU A 54 0.35 0.42 13.45
N GLU A 55 0.31 -0.92 13.44
CA GLU A 55 1.22 -1.73 12.65
C GLU A 55 1.00 -1.51 11.15
N ALA A 56 -0.26 -1.45 10.69
CA ALA A 56 -0.59 -1.13 9.31
C ALA A 56 0.00 0.24 8.90
N TRP A 57 -0.16 1.26 9.75
CA TRP A 57 0.43 2.57 9.52
C TRP A 57 1.96 2.56 9.54
N ALA A 58 2.59 1.75 10.40
CA ALA A 58 4.05 1.63 10.42
C ALA A 58 4.57 1.07 9.09
N VAL A 59 3.89 0.05 8.54
CA VAL A 59 4.21 -0.53 7.21
C VAL A 59 4.09 0.50 6.10
N ILE A 60 3.03 1.32 6.12
CA ILE A 60 2.77 2.39 5.14
C ILE A 60 3.80 3.52 5.27
N LYS A 61 4.08 3.99 6.49
CA LYS A 61 5.02 5.09 6.77
C LYS A 61 6.48 4.70 6.46
N ALA A 62 6.81 3.42 6.55
CA ALA A 62 8.12 2.89 6.15
C ALA A 62 8.27 2.73 4.62
N ASP A 63 7.22 2.91 3.83
CA ASP A 63 7.28 2.75 2.38
C ASP A 63 8.01 3.92 1.70
N HIS A 64 8.75 3.61 0.64
CA HIS A 64 9.43 4.60 -0.18
C HIS A 64 8.50 5.63 -0.83
N TYR A 65 7.27 5.24 -1.21
CA TYR A 65 6.28 6.17 -1.72
C TYR A 65 5.76 7.14 -0.64
N TRP A 66 5.72 6.72 0.62
CA TRP A 66 5.44 7.64 1.73
C TRP A 66 6.61 8.61 1.95
N ALA A 67 7.83 8.08 2.11
CA ALA A 67 9.02 8.87 2.42
C ALA A 67 9.36 9.91 1.33
N ASN A 68 9.06 9.59 0.06
CA ASN A 68 9.36 10.45 -1.09
C ASN A 68 8.14 11.28 -1.56
N ASN A 69 7.12 11.45 -0.71
CA ASN A 69 5.93 12.26 -1.02
C ASN A 69 5.30 11.92 -2.38
N VAL A 70 5.23 10.61 -2.70
CA VAL A 70 4.52 10.09 -3.86
C VAL A 70 3.04 9.97 -3.53
N TRP A 71 2.72 9.41 -2.36
CA TRP A 71 1.35 9.40 -1.85
C TRP A 71 0.98 10.71 -1.19
N ASP A 72 -0.28 11.09 -1.41
CA ASP A 72 -0.89 12.22 -0.74
C ASP A 72 -1.36 11.79 0.65
N LYS A 73 -0.63 12.19 1.69
CA LYS A 73 -0.77 11.64 3.05
C LYS A 73 -2.14 11.90 3.66
N GLU A 74 -2.78 13.01 3.28
CA GLU A 74 -4.12 13.41 3.73
C GLU A 74 -5.23 12.57 3.10
N LYS A 75 -4.93 11.86 1.99
CA LYS A 75 -5.91 11.05 1.25
C LYS A 75 -5.74 9.55 1.46
N ILE A 76 -4.79 9.13 2.29
CA ILE A 76 -4.61 7.72 2.62
C ILE A 76 -5.72 7.30 3.59
N ILE A 77 -6.43 6.24 3.24
CA ILE A 77 -7.46 5.62 4.07
C ILE A 77 -6.96 4.22 4.45
N VAL A 78 -6.93 3.94 5.75
CA VAL A 78 -6.61 2.63 6.31
C VAL A 78 -7.86 2.13 7.04
N ARG A 79 -8.26 0.89 6.75
CA ARG A 79 -9.46 0.27 7.32
C ARG A 79 -9.24 -1.23 7.49
N PRO A 80 -9.83 -1.86 8.52
CA PRO A 80 -9.96 -3.31 8.55
C PRO A 80 -10.69 -3.81 7.29
N PHE A 81 -10.16 -4.87 6.69
CA PHE A 81 -10.73 -5.47 5.49
C PHE A 81 -10.72 -6.99 5.59
N ARG A 82 -11.88 -7.62 5.35
CA ARG A 82 -12.05 -9.07 5.39
C ARG A 82 -12.03 -9.61 3.97
N ILE A 83 -11.05 -10.46 3.67
CA ILE A 83 -10.96 -11.16 2.39
C ILE A 83 -11.67 -12.52 2.49
N ASN A 84 -12.61 -12.77 1.58
CA ASN A 84 -13.19 -14.10 1.43
C ASN A 84 -12.13 -15.09 0.92
N GLY A 85 -12.04 -16.27 1.55
CA GLY A 85 -11.13 -17.34 1.12
C GLY A 85 -9.70 -17.25 1.66
N LEU A 86 -9.39 -16.33 2.59
CA LEU A 86 -8.15 -16.35 3.35
C LEU A 86 -8.40 -16.77 4.81
N PRO A 87 -7.48 -17.53 5.44
CA PRO A 87 -7.55 -17.82 6.86
C PRO A 87 -7.63 -16.52 7.65
N GLN A 88 -8.66 -16.40 8.49
CA GLN A 88 -8.90 -15.23 9.33
C GLN A 88 -8.30 -15.49 10.71
N ALA A 89 -7.47 -14.57 11.20
CA ALA A 89 -7.35 -14.40 12.64
C ALA A 89 -8.72 -13.91 13.14
N GLN A 90 -9.19 -14.43 14.27
CA GLN A 90 -10.53 -14.16 14.81
C GLN A 90 -10.75 -12.65 15.04
N ALA A 91 -11.31 -11.95 14.05
CA ALA A 91 -11.77 -10.58 14.22
C ALA A 91 -13.13 -10.63 14.91
N LYS A 92 -13.14 -10.39 16.23
CA LYS A 92 -14.37 -10.16 16.99
C LYS A 92 -15.06 -8.91 16.42
N LEU A 93 -16.36 -9.04 16.18
CA LEU A 93 -17.27 -7.92 15.90
C LEU A 93 -17.34 -7.00 17.11
#